data_AF-A0A4Y8CDW6-F1
#
_entry.id   AF-A0A4Y8CDW6-F1
#
_cell.length_a   1.000
_cell.length_b   1.000
_cell.length_c   1.000
_cell.angle_alpha   90.00
_cell.angle_beta   90.00
_cell.angle_gamma   90.00
#
_symmetry.space_group_name_H-M   'P 1'
#
loop_
_entity.id
_entity.type
_entity.pdbx_description
1 polymer ?
#
loop_
_entity_poly.entity_id
_entity_poly.type
_entity_poly.pdbx_seq_one_letter_code
_entity_poly.pdbx_strand_id
1 'polypeptide(L)'
;PKDGNSINMADMVGQSDNVVGLFLNYQIYSVIAYVVVIAILIPFYFAWIDKRDKEKGVLNDEVEIPQIIDPKCPTFYILFPWLPVVFLFTAYFFTIKLDVVTANFVSISLVFLVEFARHRNARKLGEDIMVILKAMAEIFISVVSIIIAAGVFAEGIKALGGVNILANAVSNLGTGNFAWFGILLSIAILSFLVYFATVIMGSGIAAFNAFG
;
A
#
# COMPACT_ATOMS: atom_id res chain seq x y z
N PRO A 1 1.12 7.99 0.50
CA PRO A 1 -0.28 7.84 1.01
C PRO A 1 -1.05 6.83 0.14
N LYS A 2 -0.82 5.53 0.33
CA LYS A 2 -1.47 4.48 -0.49
C LYS A 2 -2.33 3.50 0.32
N ASP A 3 -2.31 3.56 1.65
CA ASP A 3 -2.91 2.50 2.48
C ASP A 3 -3.83 3.05 3.56
N GLY A 4 -4.91 2.29 3.85
CA GLY A 4 -5.82 2.53 4.97
C GLY A 4 -5.10 2.65 6.32
N ASN A 5 -3.88 2.12 6.44
CA ASN A 5 -3.00 2.32 7.60
C ASN A 5 -2.66 3.79 7.86
N SER A 6 -2.47 4.59 6.80
CA SER A 6 -2.20 6.03 6.95
C SER A 6 -3.43 6.84 7.38
N ILE A 7 -4.63 6.34 7.07
CA ILE A 7 -5.91 6.91 7.49
C ILE A 7 -6.22 6.50 8.94
N ASN A 8 -6.03 5.22 9.29
CA ASN A 8 -6.18 4.72 10.67
C ASN A 8 -5.15 5.38 11.61
N MET A 9 -3.90 5.57 11.19
CA MET A 9 -2.91 6.34 11.95
C MET A 9 -3.31 7.81 12.10
N ALA A 10 -3.91 8.43 11.07
CA ALA A 10 -4.39 9.80 11.16
C ALA A 10 -5.56 9.95 12.15
N ASP A 11 -6.43 8.95 12.24
CA ASP A 11 -7.54 8.87 13.20
C ASP A 11 -7.03 8.68 14.64
N MET A 12 -6.00 7.83 14.83
CA MET A 12 -5.36 7.60 16.13
C MET A 12 -4.55 8.81 16.66
N VAL A 13 -4.08 9.70 15.77
CA VAL A 13 -3.29 10.90 16.12
C VAL A 13 -4.17 12.15 16.23
N GLY A 14 -5.48 12.06 15.96
CA GLY A 14 -6.41 13.20 16.06
C GLY A 14 -6.18 14.28 15.00
N GLN A 15 -5.52 13.94 13.89
CA GLN A 15 -5.31 14.81 12.72
C GLN A 15 -5.94 14.17 11.48
N SER A 16 -7.24 13.86 11.55
CA SER A 16 -8.05 13.32 10.45
C SER A 16 -8.06 14.19 9.19
N ASP A 17 -7.79 15.49 9.33
CA ASP A 17 -8.10 16.48 8.31
C ASP A 17 -6.92 16.85 7.40
N ASN A 18 -5.71 16.32 7.63
CA ASN A 18 -4.55 16.70 6.83
C ASN A 18 -3.45 15.62 6.70
N VAL A 19 -3.73 14.59 5.90
CA VAL A 19 -2.79 13.52 5.51
C VAL A 19 -1.44 14.02 4.98
N VAL A 20 -1.39 15.19 4.33
CA VAL A 20 -0.14 15.78 3.83
C VAL A 20 0.71 16.36 4.97
N GLY A 21 0.06 16.96 5.98
CA GLY A 21 0.73 17.43 7.19
C GLY A 21 1.34 16.29 8.02
N LEU A 22 0.64 15.16 8.12
CA LEU A 22 1.16 13.96 8.77
C LEU A 22 2.36 13.38 8.00
N PHE A 23 2.26 13.32 6.67
CA PHE A 23 3.34 12.85 5.80
C PHE A 23 4.61 13.70 5.95
N LEU A 24 4.46 15.03 5.93
CA LEU A 24 5.59 15.95 5.99
C LEU A 24 6.25 15.99 7.37
N ASN A 25 5.51 15.88 8.47
CA ASN A 25 6.09 15.95 9.81
C ASN A 25 6.64 14.62 10.32
N TYR A 26 5.96 13.51 10.03
CA TYR A 26 6.27 12.22 10.66
C TYR A 26 6.82 11.18 9.67
N GLN A 27 6.38 11.18 8.42
CA GLN A 27 6.74 10.12 7.48
C GLN A 27 7.93 10.48 6.59
N ILE A 28 8.23 11.76 6.39
CA ILE A 28 9.26 12.19 5.43
C ILE A 28 10.65 11.61 5.73
N TYR A 29 11.06 11.60 7.01
CA TYR A 29 12.36 11.04 7.41
C TYR A 29 12.43 9.53 7.17
N SER A 30 11.35 8.81 7.50
CA SER A 30 11.28 7.38 7.25
C SER A 30 11.28 7.07 5.76
N VAL A 31 10.52 7.82 4.96
CA VAL A 31 10.43 7.63 3.51
C VAL A 31 11.77 7.88 2.84
N ILE A 32 12.48 8.96 3.21
CA ILE A 32 13.82 9.24 2.69
C ILE A 32 14.78 8.10 3.02
N ALA A 33 14.78 7.61 4.27
CA ALA A 33 15.61 6.48 4.67
C ALA A 33 15.32 5.23 3.82
N TYR A 34 14.04 4.88 3.62
CA TYR A 34 13.66 3.75 2.77
C TYR A 34 14.06 3.95 1.30
N VAL A 35 13.84 5.13 0.74
CA VAL A 35 14.21 5.44 -0.65
C VAL A 35 15.71 5.29 -0.86
N VAL A 36 16.53 5.80 0.07
CA VAL A 36 18.00 5.68 -0.02
C VAL A 36 18.43 4.22 0.07
N VAL A 37 17.86 3.45 1.00
CA VAL A 37 18.18 2.02 1.14
C VAL A 37 17.81 1.26 -0.13
N ILE A 38 16.60 1.44 -0.64
CA ILE A 38 16.11 0.77 -1.86
C ILE A 38 16.93 1.21 -3.09
N ALA A 39 17.26 2.49 -3.21
CA ALA A 39 18.06 3.02 -4.32
C ALA A 39 19.47 2.41 -4.37
N ILE A 40 20.03 2.02 -3.22
CA ILE A 40 21.28 1.26 -3.15
C ILE A 40 21.01 -0.23 -3.41
N LEU A 41 19.99 -0.81 -2.82
CA LEU A 41 19.75 -2.26 -2.89
C LEU A 41 19.38 -2.74 -4.30
N ILE A 42 18.59 -1.98 -5.05
CA ILE A 42 18.16 -2.30 -6.42
C ILE A 42 19.35 -2.53 -7.37
N PRO A 43 20.29 -1.60 -7.56
CA PRO A 43 21.40 -1.80 -8.47
C PRO A 43 22.33 -2.94 -8.03
N PHE A 44 22.53 -3.14 -6.72
CA PHE A 44 23.32 -4.27 -6.22
C PHE A 44 22.61 -5.61 -6.46
N TYR A 45 21.31 -5.68 -6.24
CA TYR A 45 20.51 -6.87 -6.49
C TYR A 45 20.46 -7.20 -7.98
N PHE A 46 20.21 -6.23 -8.84
CA PHE A 46 20.21 -6.43 -10.29
C PHE A 46 21.60 -6.78 -10.81
N ALA A 47 22.67 -6.17 -10.31
CA ALA A 47 24.04 -6.56 -10.68
C ALA A 47 24.36 -8.01 -10.25
N TRP A 48 23.81 -8.47 -9.13
CA TRP A 48 23.99 -9.84 -8.66
C TRP A 48 23.18 -10.86 -9.47
N ILE A 49 21.93 -10.54 -9.81
CA ILE A 49 21.09 -11.36 -10.70
C ILE A 49 21.74 -11.41 -12.10
N ASP A 50 22.12 -10.27 -12.66
CA ASP A 50 22.74 -10.18 -13.98
C ASP A 50 24.06 -10.96 -14.07
N LYS A 51 24.85 -10.97 -12.98
CA LYS A 51 26.04 -11.83 -12.89
C LYS A 51 25.69 -13.33 -12.86
N ARG A 52 24.66 -13.72 -12.11
CA ARG A 52 24.21 -15.13 -12.02
C ARG A 52 23.57 -15.62 -13.32
N ASP A 53 22.87 -14.75 -14.04
CA ASP A 53 22.23 -15.08 -15.32
C ASP A 53 23.29 -15.20 -16.43
N LYS A 54 24.33 -14.36 -16.39
CA LYS A 54 25.50 -14.48 -17.25
C LYS A 54 26.31 -15.76 -17.04
N GLU A 55 26.42 -16.23 -15.78
CA GLU A 55 27.10 -17.48 -15.44
C GLU A 55 26.29 -18.74 -15.83
N LYS A 56 24.96 -18.64 -15.85
CA LYS A 56 24.07 -19.75 -16.26
C LYS A 56 23.84 -19.85 -17.77
N GLY A 57 24.34 -18.89 -18.55
CA GLY A 57 24.19 -18.89 -20.01
C GLY A 57 22.75 -18.69 -20.50
N VAL A 58 21.83 -18.28 -19.62
CA VAL A 58 20.44 -17.97 -19.95
C VAL A 58 20.37 -16.47 -20.26
N LEU A 59 20.96 -16.08 -21.39
CA LEU A 59 20.63 -14.79 -21.99
C LEU A 59 19.38 -15.04 -22.84
N ASN A 60 18.24 -14.53 -22.39
CA ASN A 60 16.88 -14.75 -22.89
C ASN A 60 16.28 -16.14 -22.57
N ASP A 61 15.69 -16.28 -21.40
CA ASP A 61 14.25 -16.54 -21.50
C ASP A 61 13.64 -15.21 -21.91
N GLU A 62 13.07 -15.17 -23.11
CA GLU A 62 12.06 -14.16 -23.43
C GLU A 62 11.02 -14.29 -22.32
N VAL A 63 11.18 -13.51 -21.24
CA VAL A 63 10.03 -13.02 -20.51
C VAL A 63 9.17 -12.49 -21.64
N GLU A 64 8.04 -13.13 -21.90
CA GLU A 64 7.02 -12.59 -22.79
C GLU A 64 6.69 -11.22 -22.18
N ILE A 65 7.43 -10.20 -22.60
CA ILE A 65 7.06 -8.82 -22.41
C ILE A 65 5.76 -8.80 -23.21
N PRO A 66 4.57 -8.76 -22.56
CA PRO A 66 3.33 -8.76 -23.29
C PRO A 66 3.49 -7.66 -24.31
N GLN A 67 3.42 -8.01 -25.61
CA GLN A 67 3.69 -7.07 -26.69
C GLN A 67 2.99 -5.78 -26.32
N ILE A 68 3.77 -4.74 -26.05
CA ILE A 68 3.23 -3.42 -25.77
C ILE A 68 2.64 -3.02 -27.11
N ILE A 69 1.39 -3.42 -27.33
CA ILE A 69 0.51 -2.78 -28.30
C ILE A 69 0.69 -1.32 -27.92
N ASP A 70 1.32 -0.55 -28.79
CA ASP A 70 1.59 0.85 -28.57
C ASP A 70 0.33 1.59 -29.07
N PRO A 71 -0.75 1.72 -28.26
CA PRO A 71 -1.81 2.61 -28.65
C PRO A 71 -1.15 3.97 -28.78
N LYS A 72 -1.49 4.73 -29.83
CA LYS A 72 -1.19 6.17 -29.91
C LYS A 72 -1.92 6.90 -28.77
N CYS A 73 -1.44 6.72 -27.54
CA CYS A 73 -1.89 7.46 -26.37
C CYS A 73 -1.01 8.71 -26.30
N PRO A 74 -1.61 9.91 -26.28
CA PRO A 74 -0.83 11.13 -26.21
C PRO A 74 -0.12 11.18 -24.85
N THR A 75 1.11 11.69 -24.85
CA THR A 75 2.02 11.77 -23.69
C THR A 75 1.39 12.38 -22.43
N PHE A 76 0.30 13.14 -22.59
CA PHE A 76 -0.47 13.73 -21.50
C PHE A 76 -1.11 12.72 -20.53
N TYR A 77 -1.40 11.47 -20.94
CA TYR A 77 -2.02 10.46 -20.06
C TYR A 77 -1.12 10.05 -18.88
N ILE A 78 0.19 10.28 -18.98
CA ILE A 78 1.16 10.00 -17.91
C ILE A 78 0.88 10.87 -16.67
N LEU A 79 0.22 12.01 -16.83
CA LEU A 79 -0.06 12.95 -15.73
C LEU A 79 -1.32 12.59 -14.94
N PHE A 80 -2.24 11.80 -15.49
CA PHE A 80 -3.51 11.49 -14.84
C PHE A 80 -3.37 10.73 -13.51
N PRO A 81 -2.48 9.73 -13.37
CA PRO A 81 -2.25 9.09 -12.07
C PRO A 81 -1.70 10.03 -10.98
N TRP A 82 -1.09 11.16 -11.37
CA TRP A 82 -0.51 12.13 -10.45
C TRP A 82 -1.50 13.21 -9.99
N LEU A 83 -2.63 13.37 -10.68
CA LEU A 83 -3.64 14.38 -10.35
C LEU A 83 -4.12 14.34 -8.89
N PRO A 84 -4.46 13.17 -8.29
CA PRO A 84 -4.91 13.14 -6.90
C PRO A 84 -3.87 13.68 -5.93
N VAL A 85 -2.58 13.40 -6.19
CA VAL A 85 -1.46 13.88 -5.37
C VAL A 85 -1.32 15.39 -5.50
N VAL A 86 -1.36 15.92 -6.73
CA VAL A 86 -1.28 17.36 -6.97
C VAL A 86 -2.43 18.10 -6.28
N PHE A 87 -3.66 17.56 -6.31
CA PHE A 87 -4.81 18.13 -5.60
C PHE A 87 -4.61 18.16 -4.08
N LEU A 88 -4.05 17.10 -3.48
CA LEU A 88 -3.77 17.05 -2.05
C LEU A 88 -2.68 18.05 -1.64
N PHE A 89 -1.60 18.16 -2.42
CA PHE A 89 -0.54 19.13 -2.14
C PHE A 89 -1.02 20.57 -2.34
N THR A 90 -1.78 20.86 -3.39
CA THR A 90 -2.35 22.21 -3.59
C THR A 90 -3.32 22.57 -2.47
N ALA A 91 -4.23 21.68 -2.08
CA ALA A 91 -5.13 21.91 -0.94
C ALA A 91 -4.35 22.19 0.37
N TYR A 92 -3.25 21.49 0.60
CA TYR A 92 -2.35 21.74 1.73
C TYR A 92 -1.77 23.16 1.73
N PHE A 93 -1.21 23.62 0.60
CA PHE A 93 -0.65 24.98 0.48
C PHE A 93 -1.71 26.08 0.58
N PHE A 94 -2.94 25.80 0.16
CA PHE A 94 -4.07 26.72 0.28
C PHE A 94 -4.83 26.60 1.62
N THR A 95 -4.36 25.77 2.57
CA THR A 95 -5.00 25.52 3.88
C THR A 95 -6.46 25.02 3.77
N ILE A 96 -6.80 24.39 2.65
CA ILE A 96 -8.13 23.81 2.41
C ILE A 96 -8.11 22.38 2.93
N LYS A 97 -9.12 22.03 3.75
CA LYS A 97 -9.32 20.66 4.22
C LYS A 97 -9.83 19.80 3.06
N LEU A 98 -8.98 18.92 2.55
CA LEU A 98 -9.32 18.01 1.45
C LEU A 98 -8.95 16.57 1.85
N ASP A 99 -9.96 15.70 1.85
CA ASP A 99 -9.75 14.28 2.09
C ASP A 99 -9.25 13.55 0.83
N VAL A 100 -8.53 12.44 1.04
CA VAL A 100 -7.98 11.58 -0.01
C VAL A 100 -9.09 11.01 -0.89
N VAL A 101 -10.24 10.64 -0.32
CA VAL A 101 -11.36 10.09 -1.09
C VAL A 101 -11.92 11.16 -2.02
N THR A 102 -12.12 12.38 -1.52
CA THR A 102 -12.58 13.51 -2.33
C THR A 102 -11.59 13.85 -3.44
N ALA A 103 -10.28 13.85 -3.15
CA ALA A 103 -9.23 14.14 -4.14
C ALA A 103 -9.25 13.13 -5.30
N ASN A 104 -9.39 11.84 -5.00
CA ASN A 104 -9.51 10.80 -6.04
C ASN A 104 -10.79 10.97 -6.87
N PHE A 105 -11.92 11.25 -6.22
CA PHE A 105 -13.20 11.43 -6.92
C PHE A 105 -13.18 12.63 -7.89
N VAL A 106 -12.60 13.76 -7.46
CA VAL A 106 -12.40 14.95 -8.31
C VAL A 106 -11.44 14.65 -9.45
N SER A 107 -10.35 13.94 -9.19
CA SER A 107 -9.40 13.54 -10.23
C SER A 107 -10.05 12.66 -11.30
N ILE A 108 -10.82 11.65 -10.91
CA ILE A 108 -11.54 10.78 -11.85
C ILE A 108 -12.56 11.58 -12.65
N SER A 109 -13.28 12.51 -12.00
CA SER A 109 -14.24 13.39 -12.67
C SER A 109 -13.58 14.31 -13.71
N LEU A 110 -12.38 14.82 -13.41
CA LEU A 110 -11.63 15.66 -14.34
C LEU A 110 -11.11 14.86 -15.54
N VAL A 111 -10.53 13.67 -15.29
CA VAL A 111 -10.12 12.73 -16.35
C VAL A 111 -11.30 12.40 -17.26
N PHE A 112 -12.46 12.14 -16.67
CA PHE A 112 -13.70 11.89 -17.41
C PHE A 112 -14.11 13.05 -18.33
N LEU A 113 -14.00 14.28 -17.83
CA LEU A 113 -14.35 15.49 -18.59
C LEU A 113 -13.38 15.72 -19.77
N VAL A 114 -12.08 15.46 -19.55
CA VAL A 114 -11.06 15.51 -20.61
C VAL A 114 -11.28 14.42 -21.67
N GLU A 115 -11.61 13.21 -21.25
CA GLU A 115 -11.88 12.08 -22.13
C GLU A 115 -13.15 12.33 -22.98
N PHE A 116 -14.20 12.87 -22.35
CA PHE A 116 -15.44 13.27 -23.02
C PHE A 116 -15.20 14.36 -24.07
N ALA A 117 -14.41 15.38 -23.73
CA ALA A 117 -14.06 16.46 -24.66
C ALA A 117 -13.24 15.96 -25.86
N ARG A 118 -12.39 14.93 -25.66
CA ARG A 118 -11.51 14.39 -26.71
C ARG A 118 -12.21 13.40 -27.64
N HIS A 119 -12.91 12.41 -27.10
CA HIS A 119 -13.49 11.36 -27.93
C HIS A 119 -14.82 11.76 -28.58
N ARG A 120 -15.52 12.78 -28.04
CA ARG A 120 -16.79 13.34 -28.53
C ARG A 120 -17.87 12.30 -28.87
N ASN A 121 -17.69 11.07 -28.38
CA ASN A 121 -18.48 9.90 -28.67
C ASN A 121 -18.80 9.21 -27.34
N ALA A 122 -19.98 9.51 -26.80
CA ALA A 122 -20.43 9.06 -25.49
C ALA A 122 -20.47 7.54 -25.36
N ARG A 123 -20.56 6.80 -26.48
CA ARG A 123 -20.67 5.33 -26.47
C ARG A 123 -19.35 4.65 -26.11
N LYS A 124 -18.24 5.09 -26.70
CA LYS A 124 -16.90 4.57 -26.36
C LYS A 124 -16.51 4.91 -24.93
N LEU A 125 -16.83 6.14 -24.50
CA LEU A 125 -16.56 6.58 -23.13
C LEU A 125 -17.30 5.73 -22.09
N GLY A 126 -18.55 5.34 -22.36
CA GLY A 126 -19.30 4.44 -21.47
C GLY A 126 -18.69 3.03 -21.38
N GLU A 127 -18.17 2.50 -22.48
CA GLU A 127 -17.44 1.22 -22.50
C GLU A 127 -16.14 1.31 -21.68
N ASP A 128 -15.39 2.41 -21.80
CA ASP A 128 -14.16 2.63 -21.03
C ASP A 128 -14.43 2.78 -19.53
N ILE A 129 -15.49 3.49 -19.13
CA ILE A 129 -15.91 3.56 -17.71
C ILE A 129 -16.24 2.16 -17.18
N MET A 130 -16.95 1.33 -17.96
CA MET A 130 -17.32 -0.01 -17.51
C MET A 130 -16.10 -0.86 -17.22
N VAL A 131 -15.04 -0.74 -18.03
CA VAL A 131 -13.76 -1.42 -17.78
C VAL A 131 -13.13 -0.92 -16.47
N ILE A 132 -13.10 0.40 -16.24
CA ILE A 132 -12.53 0.99 -15.02
C ILE A 132 -13.32 0.55 -13.78
N LEU A 133 -14.66 0.65 -13.81
CA LEU A 133 -15.51 0.26 -12.69
C LEU A 133 -15.40 -1.24 -12.39
N LYS A 134 -15.29 -2.09 -13.43
CA LYS A 134 -15.08 -3.53 -13.25
C LYS A 134 -13.73 -3.81 -12.57
N ALA A 135 -12.66 -3.15 -13.00
CA ALA A 135 -11.34 -3.27 -12.37
C ALA A 135 -11.36 -2.79 -10.90
N MET A 136 -12.04 -1.67 -10.61
CA MET A 136 -12.21 -1.19 -9.23
C MET A 136 -13.01 -2.18 -8.37
N ALA A 137 -14.08 -2.77 -8.93
CA ALA A 137 -14.90 -3.75 -8.22
C ALA A 137 -14.12 -5.04 -7.92
N GLU A 138 -13.29 -5.51 -8.84
CA GLU A 138 -12.44 -6.69 -8.64
C GLU A 138 -11.43 -6.48 -7.50
N ILE A 139 -10.75 -5.33 -7.49
CA ILE A 139 -9.83 -4.96 -6.40
C ILE A 139 -10.59 -4.82 -5.08
N PHE A 140 -11.77 -4.19 -5.09
CA PHE A 140 -12.60 -4.02 -3.91
C PHE A 140 -13.01 -5.37 -3.31
N ILE A 141 -13.48 -6.32 -4.13
CA ILE A 141 -13.83 -7.67 -3.66
C ILE A 141 -12.61 -8.37 -3.06
N SER A 142 -11.46 -8.30 -3.73
CA SER A 142 -10.22 -8.91 -3.24
C SER A 142 -9.83 -8.38 -1.86
N VAL A 143 -9.78 -7.06 -1.68
CA VAL A 143 -9.34 -6.44 -0.43
C VAL A 143 -10.38 -6.61 0.69
N VAL A 144 -11.66 -6.34 0.41
CA VAL A 144 -12.72 -6.40 1.42
C VAL A 144 -12.95 -7.82 1.92
N SER A 145 -12.83 -8.83 1.06
CA SER A 145 -12.96 -10.23 1.50
C SER A 145 -11.90 -10.61 2.53
N ILE A 146 -10.66 -10.18 2.34
CA ILE A 146 -9.55 -10.41 3.29
C ILE A 146 -9.80 -9.66 4.59
N ILE A 147 -10.24 -8.39 4.54
CA ILE A 147 -10.56 -7.59 5.73
C ILE A 147 -11.64 -8.27 6.57
N ILE A 148 -12.73 -8.69 5.93
CA ILE A 148 -13.83 -9.35 6.63
C ILE A 148 -13.37 -10.67 7.23
N ALA A 149 -12.62 -11.48 6.49
CA ALA A 149 -12.08 -12.75 6.99
C ALA A 149 -11.16 -12.53 8.20
N ALA A 150 -10.26 -11.55 8.13
CA ALA A 150 -9.38 -11.17 9.23
C ALA A 150 -10.15 -10.64 10.45
N GLY A 151 -11.13 -9.77 10.24
CA GLY A 151 -11.98 -9.23 11.30
C GLY A 151 -12.77 -10.33 12.02
N VAL A 152 -13.38 -11.25 11.27
CA VAL A 152 -14.10 -12.40 11.84
C VAL A 152 -13.14 -13.34 12.58
N PHE A 153 -11.94 -13.58 12.04
CA PHE A 153 -10.91 -14.39 12.69
C PHE A 153 -10.42 -13.76 14.01
N ALA A 154 -10.12 -12.46 13.99
CA ALA A 154 -9.71 -11.71 15.18
C ALA A 154 -10.79 -11.73 16.27
N GLU A 155 -12.05 -11.52 15.88
CA GLU A 155 -13.19 -11.59 16.81
C GLU A 155 -13.41 -13.01 17.34
N GLY A 156 -13.17 -14.04 16.51
CA GLY A 156 -13.17 -15.44 16.93
C GLY A 156 -12.11 -15.75 17.99
N ILE A 157 -10.86 -15.28 17.81
CA ILE A 157 -9.80 -15.46 18.82
C ILE A 157 -10.13 -14.72 20.12
N LYS A 158 -10.68 -13.50 20.03
CA LYS A 158 -11.14 -12.74 21.20
C LYS A 158 -12.25 -13.47 21.95
N ALA A 159 -13.25 -13.97 21.25
CA ALA A 159 -14.37 -14.71 21.84
C ALA A 159 -13.93 -16.01 22.55
N LEU A 160 -12.90 -16.68 22.01
CA LEU A 160 -12.28 -17.86 22.63
C LEU A 160 -11.37 -17.52 23.82
N GLY A 161 -11.17 -16.24 24.14
CA GLY A 161 -10.23 -15.80 25.17
C GLY A 161 -8.76 -15.99 24.81
N GLY A 162 -8.45 -16.31 23.55
CA GLY A 162 -7.09 -16.57 23.08
C GLY A 162 -6.15 -15.38 23.27
N VAL A 163 -6.67 -14.15 23.09
CA VAL A 163 -5.90 -12.91 23.32
C VAL A 163 -5.41 -12.83 24.77
N ASN A 164 -6.24 -13.19 25.75
CA ASN A 164 -5.85 -13.15 27.16
C ASN A 164 -4.79 -14.21 27.48
N ILE A 165 -4.89 -15.39 26.88
CA ILE A 165 -3.89 -16.46 27.04
C ILE A 165 -2.53 -16.01 26.48
N LEU A 166 -2.53 -15.45 25.26
CA LEU A 166 -1.32 -14.93 24.63
C LEU A 166 -0.73 -13.74 25.39
N ALA A 167 -1.57 -12.80 25.84
CA ALA A 167 -1.14 -11.64 26.62
C ALA A 167 -0.51 -12.07 27.95
N ASN A 168 -1.10 -13.04 28.64
CA ASN A 168 -0.52 -13.59 29.87
C ASN A 168 0.78 -14.36 29.59
N ALA A 169 0.88 -15.12 28.50
CA ALA A 169 2.10 -15.82 28.12
C ALA A 169 3.25 -14.83 27.84
N VAL A 170 2.98 -13.74 27.11
CA VAL A 170 3.98 -12.69 26.83
C VAL A 170 4.34 -11.91 28.11
N SER A 171 3.37 -11.60 28.95
CA SER A 171 3.60 -10.88 30.21
C SER A 171 4.47 -11.69 31.18
N ASN A 172 4.23 -13.00 31.26
CA ASN A 172 5.04 -13.91 32.09
C ASN A 172 6.49 -14.02 31.62
N LEU A 173 6.75 -13.92 30.30
CA LEU A 173 8.10 -13.87 29.75
C LEU A 173 8.84 -12.57 30.14
N GLY A 174 8.12 -11.50 30.46
CA GLY A 174 8.67 -10.21 30.87
C GLY A 174 8.87 -10.02 32.38
N THR A 175 8.35 -10.90 33.23
CA THR A 175 8.45 -10.78 34.71
C THR A 175 9.56 -11.67 35.30
N GLY A 176 10.69 -11.07 35.66
CA GLY A 176 11.81 -11.71 36.38
C GLY A 176 13.07 -10.84 36.42
N ASN A 177 14.14 -11.30 37.10
CA ASN A 177 15.43 -10.58 37.19
C ASN A 177 16.13 -10.33 35.83
N PHE A 178 15.63 -10.93 34.74
CA PHE A 178 16.05 -10.72 33.35
C PHE A 178 14.94 -10.14 32.46
N ALA A 179 14.02 -9.35 33.03
CA ALA A 179 12.88 -8.75 32.32
C ALA A 179 13.23 -8.07 30.98
N TRP A 180 14.37 -7.39 30.92
CA TRP A 180 14.88 -6.76 29.68
C TRP A 180 15.13 -7.78 28.56
N PHE A 181 15.69 -8.95 28.88
CA PHE A 181 15.92 -10.02 27.91
C PHE A 181 14.61 -10.64 27.43
N GLY A 182 13.64 -10.82 28.33
CA GLY A 182 12.31 -11.34 28.01
C GLY A 182 11.52 -10.41 27.08
N ILE A 183 11.57 -9.11 27.32
CA ILE A 183 10.93 -8.09 26.47
C ILE A 183 11.59 -8.10 25.08
N LEU A 184 12.92 -8.04 25.00
CA LEU A 184 13.63 -8.10 23.71
C LEU A 184 13.34 -9.39 22.94
N LEU A 185 13.29 -10.52 23.62
CA LEU A 185 12.97 -11.82 23.02
C LEU A 185 11.54 -11.84 22.48
N SER A 186 10.57 -11.31 23.23
CA SER A 186 9.17 -11.24 22.79
C SER A 186 9.01 -10.36 21.54
N ILE A 187 9.68 -9.20 21.51
CA ILE A 187 9.69 -8.29 20.36
C ILE A 187 10.33 -8.97 19.16
N ALA A 188 11.45 -9.66 19.34
CA ALA A 188 12.14 -10.38 18.27
C ALA A 188 11.27 -11.49 17.68
N ILE A 189 10.63 -12.31 18.52
CA ILE A 189 9.76 -13.41 18.07
C ILE A 189 8.53 -12.87 17.33
N LEU A 190 7.85 -11.86 17.89
CA LEU A 190 6.67 -11.27 17.25
C LEU A 190 7.04 -10.59 15.92
N SER A 191 8.17 -9.87 15.87
CA SER A 191 8.65 -9.22 14.64
C SER A 191 9.00 -10.26 13.56
N PHE A 192 9.61 -11.38 13.95
CA PHE A 192 9.95 -12.45 13.03
C PHE A 192 8.70 -13.17 12.52
N LEU A 193 7.69 -13.38 13.37
CA LEU A 193 6.42 -13.96 12.98
C LEU A 193 5.70 -13.07 11.94
N VAL A 194 5.61 -11.76 12.21
CA VAL A 194 5.02 -10.80 11.27
C VAL A 194 5.81 -10.74 9.96
N TYR A 195 7.13 -10.80 10.01
CA TYR A 195 7.99 -10.86 8.82
C TYR A 195 7.67 -12.08 7.95
N PHE A 196 7.61 -13.29 8.54
CA PHE A 196 7.28 -14.51 7.80
C PHE A 196 5.86 -14.49 7.23
N ALA A 197 4.89 -14.04 8.03
CA ALA A 197 3.51 -13.88 7.56
C ALA A 197 3.42 -12.91 6.38
N THR A 198 4.20 -11.82 6.41
CA THR A 198 4.29 -10.84 5.33
C THR A 198 4.91 -11.42 4.06
N VAL A 199 5.99 -12.19 4.19
CA VAL A 199 6.63 -12.87 3.05
C VAL A 199 5.67 -13.86 2.39
N ILE A 200 4.92 -14.64 3.19
CA ILE A 200 3.95 -15.61 2.68
C ILE A 200 2.76 -14.92 2.01
N MET A 201 2.26 -13.81 2.57
CA MET A 201 1.16 -13.04 1.99
C MET A 201 1.58 -12.23 0.75
N GLY A 202 2.87 -12.13 0.44
CA GLY A 202 3.38 -11.47 -0.78
C GLY A 202 3.15 -9.95 -0.84
N SER A 203 2.52 -9.36 0.17
CA SER A 203 2.26 -7.92 0.29
C SER A 203 2.22 -7.52 1.76
N GLY A 204 3.05 -6.54 2.14
CA GLY A 204 3.04 -5.94 3.48
C GLY A 204 1.68 -5.36 3.86
N ILE A 205 0.92 -4.87 2.89
CA ILE A 205 -0.39 -4.25 3.11
C ILE A 205 -1.41 -5.31 3.56
N ALA A 206 -1.34 -6.53 3.02
CA ALA A 206 -2.24 -7.62 3.38
C ALA A 206 -1.98 -8.12 4.81
N ALA A 207 -0.72 -8.28 5.19
CA ALA A 207 -0.35 -8.73 6.54
C ALA A 207 -0.76 -7.69 7.60
N PHE A 208 -0.52 -6.40 7.35
CA PHE A 208 -0.93 -5.36 8.30
C PHE A 208 -2.45 -5.22 8.41
N ASN A 209 -3.21 -5.44 7.35
CA ASN A 209 -4.67 -5.38 7.38
C ASN A 209 -5.30 -6.64 8.01
N ALA A 210 -4.56 -7.76 8.04
CA ALA A 210 -5.00 -8.99 8.67
C ALA A 210 -4.72 -9.04 10.18
N PHE A 211 -3.67 -8.33 10.64
CA PHE A 211 -3.23 -8.31 12.04
C PHE A 211 -3.38 -6.95 12.74
N GLY A 212 -3.81 -5.91 12.00
CA GLY A 212 -4.03 -4.55 12.50
C GLY A 212 -5.44 -4.30 12.99
#